data_AF-A0A3S3H3Q1-F1
#
_entry.id   AF-A0A3S3H3Q1-F1
#
_cell.length_a   1.000
_cell.length_b   1.000
_cell.length_c   1.000
_cell.angle_alpha   90.00
_cell.angle_beta   90.00
_cell.angle_gamma   90.00
#
_symmetry.space_group_name_H-M   'P 1'
#
loop_
_entity.id
_entity.type
_entity.pdbx_description
1 polymer ?
#
loop_
_entity_poly.entity_id
_entity_poly.type
_entity_poly.pdbx_seq_one_letter_code
_entity_poly.pdbx_strand_id
1 'polypeptide(L)' 'EIKSEIATRHPYKSWLANTQLILEDLKPVEPRALRRDVSLLDRQQAFGFTQEDTKLLMSPMATTGQEAVGSMGT' A
#
# COMPACT_ATOMS: atom_id res chain seq x y z
N GLU A 1 -33.56 18.28 -1.72
CA GLU A 1 -33.49 19.33 -2.77
C GLU A 1 -32.17 20.10 -2.76
N ILE A 2 -31.74 20.72 -1.64
CA ILE A 2 -30.51 21.54 -1.57
C ILE A 2 -29.24 20.84 -2.11
N LYS A 3 -29.01 19.56 -1.78
CA LYS A 3 -27.85 18.81 -2.31
C LYS A 3 -27.87 18.69 -3.84
N SER A 4 -29.06 18.53 -4.43
CA SER A 4 -29.23 18.45 -5.87
C SER A 4 -28.93 19.79 -6.53
N GLU A 5 -29.41 20.89 -5.95
CA GLU A 5 -29.15 22.24 -6.43
C GLU A 5 -27.65 22.55 -6.46
N ILE A 6 -26.91 22.16 -5.41
CA ILE A 6 -25.46 22.39 -5.33
C ILE A 6 -24.69 21.48 -6.30
N ALA A 7 -25.08 20.21 -6.40
CA ALA A 7 -24.40 19.23 -7.26
C ALA A 7 -24.53 19.54 -8.76
N THR A 8 -25.55 20.28 -9.19
CA THR A 8 -25.78 20.65 -10.59
C THR A 8 -25.21 22.00 -10.99
N ARG A 9 -24.61 22.78 -10.06
CA ARG A 9 -24.04 24.11 -10.37
C ARG A 9 -22.90 24.07 -11.39
N HIS A 10 -22.13 22.99 -11.38
CA HIS A 10 -21.01 22.79 -12.28
C HIS A 10 -20.96 21.34 -12.76
N PRO A 11 -20.32 21.06 -13.91
CA PRO A 11 -20.22 19.71 -14.44
C PRO A 11 -19.10 18.92 -13.74
N TYR A 12 -19.18 18.79 -12.41
CA TYR A 12 -18.15 18.16 -11.56
C TYR A 12 -17.74 16.78 -12.03
N LYS A 13 -18.69 15.97 -12.53
CA LYS A 13 -18.42 14.64 -13.10
C LYS A 13 -17.46 14.71 -14.29
N SER A 14 -17.64 15.68 -15.18
CA SER A 14 -16.77 15.84 -16.35
C SER A 14 -15.37 16.31 -15.98
N TRP A 15 -15.27 17.22 -15.01
CA TRP A 15 -13.98 17.68 -14.51
C TRP A 15 -13.21 16.53 -13.89
N LEU A 16 -13.86 15.74 -13.05
CA LEU A 16 -13.26 14.56 -12.43
C LEU A 16 -12.79 13.56 -13.50
N ALA A 17 -13.63 13.24 -14.49
CA ALA A 17 -13.26 12.31 -15.56
C ALA A 17 -12.07 12.77 -16.40
N ASN A 18 -11.88 14.09 -16.54
CA ASN A 18 -10.80 14.66 -17.36
C ASN A 18 -9.50 14.90 -16.58
N THR A 19 -9.56 15.02 -15.25
CA THR A 19 -8.38 15.39 -14.43
C THR A 19 -7.93 14.28 -13.48
N GLN A 20 -8.81 13.36 -13.12
CA GLN A 20 -8.47 12.25 -12.24
C GLN A 20 -7.83 11.12 -13.04
N LEU A 21 -6.65 10.70 -12.60
CA LEU A 21 -6.01 9.49 -13.08
C LEU A 21 -6.18 8.39 -12.03
N ILE A 22 -6.86 7.31 -12.40
CA ILE A 22 -7.09 6.16 -11.53
C ILE A 22 -5.94 5.16 -11.74
N LEU A 23 -5.03 5.07 -10.76
CA LEU A 23 -3.82 4.24 -10.89
C LEU A 23 -4.11 2.74 -10.99
N GLU A 24 -5.21 2.28 -10.38
CA GLU A 24 -5.67 0.88 -10.42
C GLU A 24 -6.16 0.44 -11.81
N ASP A 25 -6.57 1.38 -12.67
CA ASP A 25 -7.02 1.11 -14.05
C ASP A 25 -5.84 1.02 -15.04
N LEU A 26 -4.64 1.42 -14.61
CA LEU A 26 -3.46 1.35 -15.45
C LEU A 26 -3.04 -0.10 -15.66
N LYS A 27 -2.52 -0.40 -16.86
CA LYS A 27 -1.97 -1.72 -17.15
C LYS A 27 -0.84 -2.04 -16.16
N PRO A 28 -0.83 -3.24 -15.56
CA PRO A 28 0.26 -3.63 -14.68
C PRO A 28 1.57 -3.58 -15.46
N VAL A 29 2.60 -3.02 -14.81
CA VAL A 29 3.96 -2.98 -15.35
C VAL A 29 4.71 -4.18 -14.79
N GLU A 30 5.47 -4.87 -15.64
CA GLU A 30 6.30 -5.98 -15.19
C GLU A 30 7.24 -5.54 -14.06
N PRO A 31 7.33 -6.32 -12.95
CA PRO A 31 8.22 -6.01 -11.86
C PRO A 31 9.66 -5.89 -12.37
N ARG A 32 10.38 -4.87 -11.89
CA ARG A 32 11.81 -4.74 -12.19
C ARG A 32 12.54 -5.98 -11.67
N ALA A 33 13.45 -6.50 -12.49
CA ALA A 33 14.29 -7.64 -12.09
C ALA A 33 15.02 -7.35 -10.76
N LEU A 34 15.02 -8.34 -9.86
CA LEU A 34 15.69 -8.26 -8.58
C LEU A 34 17.20 -8.06 -8.78
N ARG A 35 17.76 -7.03 -8.15
CA ARG A 35 19.21 -6.89 -8.03
C ARG A 35 19.72 -7.96 -7.07
N ARG A 36 20.71 -8.75 -7.50
CA ARG A 36 21.35 -9.83 -6.72
C ARG A 36 22.80 -9.51 -6.32
N ASP A 37 23.18 -8.25 -6.42
CA ASP A 37 24.50 -7.71 -6.09
C ASP A 37 24.80 -7.72 -4.58
N VAL A 38 23.76 -7.76 -3.74
CA VAL A 38 23.88 -7.79 -2.28
C VAL A 38 22.89 -8.84 -1.74
N SER A 39 23.30 -9.56 -0.69
CA SER A 39 22.44 -10.56 -0.06
C SER A 39 21.20 -9.91 0.58
N LEU A 40 20.13 -10.69 0.73
CA LEU A 40 18.91 -10.21 1.37
C LEU A 40 19.17 -9.82 2.83
N LEU A 41 19.96 -10.62 3.56
CA LEU A 41 20.24 -10.42 4.98
C LEU A 41 21.00 -9.13 5.21
N ASP A 42 22.02 -8.84 4.40
CA ASP A 42 22.80 -7.60 4.52
C ASP A 42 21.92 -6.37 4.30
N ARG A 43 20.98 -6.44 3.35
CA ARG A 43 20.00 -5.36 3.12
C ARG A 43 19.07 -5.20 4.31
N GLN A 44 18.51 -6.30 4.82
CA GLN A 44 17.64 -6.27 5.99
C GLN A 44 18.34 -5.63 7.19
N GLN A 45 19.57 -6.04 7.48
CA GLN A 45 20.37 -5.46 8.56
C GLN A 45 20.69 -3.98 8.31
N ALA A 46 21.05 -3.59 7.09
CA ALA A 46 21.34 -2.20 6.73
C ALA A 46 20.12 -1.27 6.92
N PHE A 47 18.91 -1.78 6.73
CA PHE A 47 17.66 -1.06 6.98
C PHE A 47 17.10 -1.26 8.39
N GLY A 48 17.83 -1.94 9.27
CA GLY A 48 17.45 -2.12 10.67
C GLY A 48 16.38 -3.17 10.93
N PHE A 49 16.07 -4.04 9.97
CA PHE A 49 15.16 -5.16 10.18
C PHE A 49 15.77 -6.18 11.14
N THR A 50 14.98 -6.55 12.14
CA THR A 50 15.33 -7.57 13.12
C THR A 50 14.66 -8.90 12.81
N GLN A 51 15.10 -9.95 13.52
CA GLN A 51 14.42 -11.24 13.48
C GLN A 51 13.00 -11.17 14.07
N GLU A 52 12.76 -10.24 14.99
CA GLU A 52 11.43 -10.03 15.56
C GLU A 52 10.48 -9.43 14.53
N ASP A 53 10.92 -8.41 13.79
CA ASP A 53 10.11 -7.78 12.73
C ASP A 53 9.66 -8.80 11.70
N THR A 54 10.59 -9.64 11.24
CA THR A 54 10.29 -10.65 10.22
C THR A 54 9.41 -11.77 10.76
N LYS A 55 9.63 -12.23 11.98
CA LYS A 55 8.93 -13.39 12.53
C LYS A 55 7.57 -13.05 13.14
N LEU A 56 7.49 -11.97 13.92
CA LEU A 56 6.28 -11.57 14.64
C LEU A 56 5.41 -10.64 13.81
N LEU A 57 5.98 -9.66 13.10
CA LEU A 57 5.19 -8.67 12.37
C LEU A 57 4.90 -9.12 10.93
N MET A 58 5.92 -9.50 10.17
CA MET A 58 5.76 -9.81 8.73
C MET A 58 5.01 -11.13 8.48
N SER A 59 5.22 -12.15 9.31
CA SER A 59 4.56 -13.46 9.13
C SER A 59 3.02 -13.39 9.11
N PRO A 60 2.32 -12.78 10.10
CA PRO A 60 0.86 -12.67 10.04
C PRO A 60 0.40 -11.79 8.87
N MET A 61 1.08 -10.68 8.57
CA MET A 61 0.71 -9.83 7.43
C MET A 61 0.78 -10.59 6.10
N ALA A 62 1.80 -11.43 5.92
CA ALA A 62 1.96 -12.23 4.70
C ALA A 62 1.00 -13.42 4.61
N THR A 63 0.56 -13.98 5.74
CA THR A 63 -0.24 -15.22 5.77
C THR A 63 -1.72 -15.00 5.96
N THR A 64 -2.13 -14.06 6.80
CA THR A 64 -3.53 -13.77 7.13
C THR A 64 -3.99 -12.40 6.62
N GLY A 65 -3.08 -11.56 6.14
CA GLY A 65 -3.39 -10.20 5.70
C GLY A 65 -3.75 -9.24 6.84
N GLN A 66 -3.42 -9.61 8.08
CA GLN A 66 -3.69 -8.83 9.28
C GLN A 66 -2.38 -8.46 9.98
N GLU A 67 -2.38 -7.31 10.64
CA GLU A 67 -1.28 -6.91 11.50
C GLU A 67 -1.14 -7.88 12.69
N ALA A 68 0.09 -8.02 13.19
CA ALA A 68 0.35 -8.82 14.37
C ALA A 68 -0.36 -8.22 15.60
N VAL A 69 -1.15 -9.04 16.30
CA VAL A 69 -1.79 -8.61 17.55
C VAL A 69 -0.82 -8.84 18.71
N GLY A 70 -0.39 -7.76 19.35
CA GLY A 70 0.37 -7.78 20.60
C GLY A 70 -0.54 -7.53 21.80
N SER A 71 -0.46 -8.40 22.80
CA SER A 71 -0.90 -8.08 24.16
C SER A 71 0.34 -7.66 24.93
N MET A 72 0.44 -6.39 25.30
CA MET A 72 1.28 -6.02 26.44
C MET A 72 0.59 -6.64 27.66
N GLY A 73 1.02 -7.85 28.05
CA GLY A 73 0.60 -8.43 29.33
C GLY A 73 1.07 -7.53 30.48
N THR A 74 0.31 -7.51 31.58
CA THR A 74 0.61 -6.79 32.83
C THR A 74 2.06 -6.89 33.28
#